data_AF-A0A962GST9-F1
#
_entry.id   AF-A0A962GST9-F1
#
_cell.length_a   1.000
_cell.length_b   1.000
_cell.length_c   1.000
_cell.angle_alpha   90.00
_cell.angle_beta   90.00
_cell.angle_gamma   90.00
#
_symmetry.space_group_name_H-M   'P 1'
#
loop_
_entity.id
_entity.type
_entity.pdbx_description
1 polymer ?
#
loop_
_entity_poly.entity_id
_entity_poly.type
_entity_poly.pdbx_seq_one_letter_code
_entity_poly.pdbx_strand_id
1 'polypeptide(L)'
;MQEIIQKLRKAKQSHKRWVSYASALIEGIPIEKDQVPINYTDCEFGSWYYGDGQALSGLREFKEIEDPHSQLHTLYMQIFALLFNEKKHSLFSKLVGKASKVDEQNKLEAKRKFK
;
A
#
# COMPACT_ATOMS: atom_id res chain seq x y z
N MET A 1 13.00 3.06 26.07
CA MET A 1 13.35 1.89 25.23
C MET A 1 12.19 0.92 25.00
N GLN A 2 11.43 0.49 26.02
CA GLN A 2 10.26 -0.39 25.85
C GLN A 2 9.19 0.19 24.91
N GLU A 3 8.91 1.49 25.00
CA GLU A 3 7.93 2.17 24.14
C GLU A 3 8.32 2.15 22.65
N ILE A 4 9.61 2.32 22.34
CA ILE A 4 10.13 2.27 20.96
C ILE A 4 9.91 0.88 20.38
N ILE A 5 10.24 -0.17 21.15
CA ILE A 5 10.05 -1.56 20.72
C ILE A 5 8.56 -1.83 20.47
N GLN A 6 7.67 -1.32 21.32
CA GLN A 6 6.22 -1.44 21.12
C GLN A 6 5.74 -0.73 19.86
N LYS A 7 6.22 0.50 19.58
CA LYS A 7 5.93 1.23 18.33
C LYS A 7 6.37 0.44 17.10
N LEU A 8 7.59 -0.11 17.10
CA LEU A 8 8.09 -0.93 16.00
C LEU A 8 7.29 -2.22 15.81
N ARG A 9 6.85 -2.87 16.89
CA ARG A 9 5.98 -4.05 16.81
C ARG A 9 4.60 -3.72 16.23
N LYS A 10 4.00 -2.61 16.67
CA LYS A 10 2.72 -2.11 16.12
C LYS A 10 2.85 -1.78 14.64
N ALA A 11 3.91 -1.05 14.24
CA ALA A 11 4.20 -0.74 12.85
C ALA A 11 4.33 -2.01 12.00
N LYS A 12 5.11 -3.00 12.45
CA LYS A 12 5.21 -4.29 11.75
C LYS A 12 3.85 -4.96 11.58
N GLN A 13 3.01 -4.95 12.61
CA GLN A 13 1.68 -5.55 12.56
C GLN A 13 0.75 -4.81 11.57
N SER A 14 0.72 -3.48 11.60
CA SER A 14 -0.13 -2.68 10.72
C SER A 14 0.26 -2.86 9.24
N HIS A 15 1.54 -2.85 8.93
CA HIS A 15 2.01 -3.02 7.54
C HIS A 15 1.75 -4.42 7.01
N LYS A 16 1.81 -5.45 7.87
CA LYS A 16 1.36 -6.80 7.49
C LYS A 16 -0.12 -6.85 7.11
N ARG A 17 -0.97 -6.06 7.78
CA ARG A 17 -2.39 -5.96 7.41
C ARG A 17 -2.57 -5.31 6.05
N TRP A 18 -1.81 -4.27 5.72
CA TRP A 18 -1.87 -3.68 4.36
C TRP A 18 -1.46 -4.64 3.27
N VAL A 19 -0.44 -5.49 3.50
CA VAL A 19 -0.11 -6.57 2.56
C VAL A 19 -1.31 -7.51 2.37
N SER A 20 -2.03 -7.85 3.45
CA SER A 20 -3.25 -8.63 3.36
C SER A 20 -4.37 -7.91 2.60
N TYR A 21 -4.54 -6.59 2.76
CA TYR A 21 -5.53 -5.81 2.03
C TYR A 21 -5.21 -5.70 0.54
N ALA A 22 -3.94 -5.52 0.18
CA ALA A 22 -3.49 -5.56 -1.21
C ALA A 22 -3.81 -6.92 -1.86
N SER A 23 -3.53 -8.03 -1.14
CA SER A 23 -3.88 -9.38 -1.57
C SER A 23 -5.40 -9.56 -1.75
N ALA A 24 -6.20 -9.11 -0.77
CA ALA A 24 -7.65 -9.17 -0.83
C ALA A 24 -8.20 -8.42 -2.06
N LEU A 25 -7.72 -7.20 -2.31
CA LEU A 25 -8.10 -6.40 -3.47
C LEU A 25 -7.77 -7.11 -4.79
N ILE A 26 -6.58 -7.70 -4.90
CA ILE A 26 -6.15 -8.46 -6.08
C ILE A 26 -7.09 -9.64 -6.36
N GLU A 27 -7.60 -10.30 -5.30
CA GLU A 27 -8.56 -11.39 -5.44
C GLU A 27 -10.02 -10.92 -5.62
N GLY A 28 -10.25 -9.61 -5.68
CA GLY A 28 -11.58 -9.02 -5.87
C GLY A 28 -12.42 -8.97 -4.59
N ILE A 29 -11.80 -9.13 -3.42
CA ILE A 29 -12.45 -9.01 -2.12
C ILE A 29 -12.48 -7.51 -1.76
N PRO A 30 -13.67 -6.93 -1.48
CA PRO A 30 -13.78 -5.53 -1.11
C PRO A 30 -13.10 -5.26 0.23
N ILE A 31 -12.55 -4.05 0.37
CA ILE A 31 -11.91 -3.55 1.59
C ILE A 31 -12.66 -2.31 2.10
N GLU A 32 -12.47 -1.98 3.36
CA GLU A 32 -13.07 -0.80 4.00
C GLU A 32 -12.33 0.49 3.62
N LYS A 33 -12.96 1.65 3.87
CA LYS A 33 -12.41 2.97 3.49
C LYS A 33 -11.08 3.29 4.18
N ASP A 34 -10.89 2.83 5.42
CA ASP A 34 -9.66 3.00 6.19
C ASP A 34 -8.54 2.03 5.77
N GLN A 35 -8.84 1.09 4.87
CA GLN A 35 -7.89 0.11 4.36
C GLN A 35 -7.24 0.56 3.04
N VAL A 36 -7.69 1.67 2.45
CA VAL A 36 -7.10 2.23 1.21
C VAL A 36 -5.64 2.66 1.44
N PRO A 37 -4.78 2.60 0.40
CA PRO A 37 -3.40 3.04 0.54
C PRO A 37 -3.33 4.54 0.87
N ILE A 38 -2.41 4.87 1.76
CA ILE A 38 -2.06 6.25 2.16
C ILE A 38 -0.58 6.51 1.83
N ASN A 39 -0.14 7.77 1.92
CA ASN A 39 1.27 8.08 1.82
C ASN A 39 2.04 7.47 3.01
N TYR A 40 3.29 7.07 2.80
CA TYR A 40 4.13 6.49 3.85
C TYR A 40 4.42 7.46 4.98
N THR A 41 4.38 8.77 4.73
CA THR A 41 4.49 9.80 5.77
C THR A 41 3.24 9.91 6.65
N ASP A 42 2.07 9.53 6.12
CA ASP A 42 0.77 9.82 6.72
C ASP A 42 0.29 8.68 7.63
N CYS A 43 1.01 7.56 7.68
CA CYS A 43 0.70 6.47 8.58
C CYS A 43 1.25 6.72 10.00
N GLU A 44 0.71 6.02 11.00
CA GLU A 44 1.17 6.17 12.40
C GLU A 44 2.69 5.99 12.54
N PHE A 45 3.26 5.03 11.81
CA PHE A 45 4.71 4.80 11.80
C PHE A 45 5.46 5.92 11.09
N GLY A 46 4.99 6.40 9.94
CA GLY A 46 5.58 7.52 9.20
C GLY A 46 5.56 8.82 9.98
N SER A 47 4.42 9.16 10.56
CA SER A 47 4.27 10.33 11.42
C SER A 47 5.23 10.27 12.62
N TRP A 48 5.41 9.09 13.22
CA TRP A 48 6.43 8.89 14.24
C TRP A 48 7.86 8.96 13.67
N TYR A 49 8.12 8.33 12.53
CA TYR A 49 9.44 8.25 11.88
C TYR A 49 9.99 9.63 11.55
N TYR A 50 9.18 10.50 10.94
CA TYR A 50 9.54 11.87 10.60
C TYR A 50 9.36 12.86 11.75
N GLY A 51 8.72 12.46 12.85
CA GLY A 51 8.57 13.22 14.09
C GLY A 51 9.53 12.73 15.17
N ASP A 52 8.98 12.33 16.32
CA ASP A 52 9.74 11.94 17.52
C ASP A 52 10.79 10.83 17.27
N GLY A 53 10.57 9.98 16.28
CA GLY A 53 11.48 8.92 15.87
C GLY A 53 12.83 9.42 15.37
N GLN A 54 12.92 10.66 14.88
CA GLN A 54 14.18 11.27 14.41
C GLN A 54 15.26 11.37 15.50
N ALA A 55 14.89 11.24 16.78
CA ALA A 55 15.86 11.04 17.87
C ALA A 55 16.76 9.80 17.67
N LEU A 56 16.34 8.85 16.82
CA LEU A 56 17.09 7.63 16.47
C LEU A 56 17.85 7.74 15.14
N SER A 57 17.85 8.90 14.48
CA SER A 57 18.50 9.12 13.17
C SER A 57 20.02 8.87 13.15
N GLY A 58 20.66 8.77 14.32
CA GLY A 58 22.05 8.33 14.45
C GLY A 58 22.26 6.83 14.15
N LEU A 59 21.21 6.02 14.25
CA LEU A 59 21.26 4.58 13.99
C LEU A 59 21.12 4.31 12.49
N ARG A 60 22.03 3.49 11.95
CA ARG A 60 22.02 3.12 10.54
C ARG A 60 20.74 2.35 10.19
N GLU A 61 20.34 1.43 11.06
CA GLU A 61 19.16 0.58 10.90
C GLU A 61 17.86 1.39 10.88
N PHE A 62 17.85 2.53 11.60
CA PHE A 62 16.72 3.46 11.56
C PHE A 62 16.60 4.14 10.19
N LYS A 63 17.71 4.46 9.53
CA LYS A 63 17.67 5.02 8.16
C LYS A 63 17.30 3.96 7.14
N GLU A 64 17.86 2.76 7.27
CA GLU A 64 17.63 1.66 6.33
C GLU A 64 16.18 1.16 6.30
N ILE A 65 15.35 1.47 7.30
CA ILE A 65 13.92 1.10 7.29
C ILE A 65 13.07 2.02 6.38
N GLU A 66 13.55 3.21 6.04
CA GLU A 66 12.80 4.20 5.26
C GLU A 66 12.50 3.69 3.85
N ASP A 67 13.51 3.13 3.19
CA ASP A 67 13.39 2.60 1.84
C ASP A 67 12.33 1.48 1.74
N PRO A 68 12.41 0.36 2.49
CA PRO A 68 11.39 -0.69 2.42
C PRO A 68 10.01 -0.20 2.89
N HIS A 69 9.94 0.77 3.81
CA HIS A 69 8.68 1.39 4.23
C HIS A 69 8.01 2.16 3.08
N SER A 70 8.75 3.06 2.43
CA SER A 70 8.25 3.85 1.31
C SER A 70 7.89 2.98 0.09
N GLN A 71 8.68 1.93 -0.18
CA GLN A 71 8.41 0.98 -1.25
C GLN A 71 7.12 0.20 -1.03
N LEU A 72 6.85 -0.26 0.20
CA LEU A 72 5.62 -0.98 0.53
C LEU A 72 4.38 -0.13 0.20
N HIS A 73 4.37 1.12 0.66
CA HIS A 73 3.28 2.06 0.38
C HIS A 73 3.12 2.36 -1.11
N THR A 74 4.25 2.58 -1.79
CA THR A 74 4.26 2.87 -3.22
C THR A 74 3.68 1.72 -4.02
N LEU A 75 4.10 0.47 -3.73
CA LEU A 75 3.55 -0.72 -4.38
C LEU A 75 2.06 -0.87 -4.09
N TYR A 76 1.63 -0.64 -2.86
CA TYR A 76 0.21 -0.73 -2.53
C TYR A 76 -0.63 0.31 -3.29
N MET A 77 -0.15 1.56 -3.38
CA MET A 77 -0.77 2.61 -4.17
C MET A 77 -0.86 2.25 -5.66
N GLN A 78 0.20 1.66 -6.23
CA GLN A 78 0.21 1.21 -7.62
C GLN A 78 -0.78 0.07 -7.88
N ILE A 79 -0.85 -0.92 -6.97
CA ILE A 79 -1.84 -2.01 -7.05
C ILE A 79 -3.25 -1.44 -7.01
N PHE A 80 -3.52 -0.54 -6.06
CA PHE A 80 -4.82 0.12 -5.95
C PHE A 80 -5.14 0.93 -7.22
N ALA A 81 -4.18 1.66 -7.78
CA ALA A 81 -4.38 2.39 -9.02
C ALA A 81 -4.65 1.45 -10.21
N LEU A 82 -3.97 0.31 -10.34
CA LEU A 82 -4.28 -0.64 -11.41
C LEU A 82 -5.72 -1.16 -11.34
N LEU A 83 -6.23 -1.38 -10.13
CA LEU A 83 -7.57 -1.94 -9.91
C LEU A 83 -8.68 -0.86 -9.93
N PHE A 84 -8.37 0.39 -9.60
CA PHE A 84 -9.37 1.46 -9.39
C PHE A 84 -9.15 2.74 -10.19
N ASN A 85 -7.99 2.96 -10.83
CA ASN A 85 -7.72 4.15 -11.64
C ASN A 85 -8.44 4.05 -13.00
N GLU A 86 -9.74 4.32 -12.92
CA GLU A 86 -10.62 4.96 -13.90
C GLU A 86 -10.80 4.24 -15.25
N LYS A 87 -11.93 3.54 -15.48
CA LYS A 87 -13.31 4.07 -15.51
C LYS A 87 -13.54 5.46 -16.11
N LYS A 88 -12.52 6.25 -16.50
CA LYS A 88 -12.73 7.57 -17.16
C LYS A 88 -13.13 7.45 -18.63
N HIS A 89 -12.93 6.28 -19.25
CA HIS A 89 -13.52 5.96 -20.55
C HIS A 89 -14.67 4.94 -20.49
N SER A 90 -14.93 4.32 -19.33
CA SER A 90 -15.90 3.22 -19.21
C SER A 90 -17.36 3.68 -19.17
N LEU A 91 -17.61 4.97 -18.97
CA LEU A 91 -18.97 5.53 -19.07
C LEU A 91 -19.33 5.97 -20.50
N PHE A 92 -18.38 5.97 -21.44
CA PHE A 92 -18.59 6.40 -22.82
C PHE A 92 -18.49 5.29 -23.89
N SER A 93 -18.08 4.06 -23.55
CA SER A 93 -17.88 3.01 -24.55
C SER A 93 -18.95 1.91 -24.51
N LYS A 94 -19.90 2.05 -25.43
CA LYS A 94 -20.89 1.04 -25.85
C LYS A 94 -20.28 -0.27 -26.42
N LEU A 95 -19.26 -0.88 -25.80
CA LEU A 95 -18.59 -2.10 -26.30
C LEU A 95 -18.21 -3.08 -25.17
N VAL A 96 -19.16 -3.93 -24.82
CA VAL A 96 -19.15 -4.87 -23.67
C VAL A 96 -18.02 -5.93 -23.72
N GLY A 97 -17.36 -6.15 -24.85
CA GLY A 97 -16.31 -7.19 -24.99
C GLY A 97 -14.86 -6.78 -24.70
N LYS A 98 -14.52 -5.49 -24.69
CA LYS A 98 -13.13 -5.01 -24.54
C LYS A 98 -12.77 -4.64 -23.10
N ALA A 99 -13.78 -4.33 -22.28
CA ALA A 99 -13.62 -3.97 -20.87
C ALA A 99 -13.12 -5.14 -20.01
N SER A 100 -13.59 -6.37 -20.25
CA SER A 100 -13.18 -7.56 -19.48
C SER A 100 -11.70 -7.95 -19.67
N LYS A 101 -11.14 -7.75 -20.87
CA LYS A 101 -9.72 -8.03 -21.13
C LYS A 101 -8.78 -7.04 -20.43
N VAL A 102 -9.18 -5.78 -20.30
CA VAL A 102 -8.41 -4.75 -19.60
C VAL A 102 -8.41 -5.00 -18.10
N ASP A 103 -9.55 -5.41 -17.54
CA ASP A 103 -9.69 -5.80 -16.13
C ASP A 103 -8.76 -6.98 -15.75
N GLU A 104 -8.73 -8.04 -16.58
CA GLU A 104 -7.84 -9.18 -16.39
C GLU A 104 -6.35 -8.82 -16.53
N GLN A 105 -6.01 -7.93 -17.46
CA GLN A 105 -4.63 -7.44 -17.61
C GLN A 105 -4.17 -6.65 -16.38
N ASN A 106 -5.01 -5.76 -15.88
CA ASN A 106 -4.73 -4.97 -14.68
C ASN A 106 -4.58 -5.87 -13.44
N LYS A 107 -5.45 -6.88 -13.31
CA LYS A 107 -5.35 -7.88 -12.24
C LYS A 107 -4.07 -8.70 -12.33
N LEU A 108 -3.65 -9.10 -13.53
CA LEU A 108 -2.38 -9.81 -13.74
C LEU A 108 -1.18 -8.92 -13.42
N GLU A 109 -1.19 -7.65 -13.81
CA GLU A 109 -0.14 -6.70 -13.47
C GLU A 109 -0.07 -6.44 -11.96
N ALA A 110 -1.21 -6.29 -11.29
CA ALA A 110 -1.29 -6.17 -9.84
C ALA A 110 -0.71 -7.42 -9.15
N LYS A 111 -1.02 -8.62 -9.64
CA LYS A 111 -0.41 -9.89 -9.18
C LYS A 111 1.10 -9.93 -9.38
N ARG A 112 1.63 -9.36 -10.47
CA ARG A 112 3.08 -9.27 -10.72
C ARG A 112 3.76 -8.30 -9.76
N LYS A 113 3.14 -7.16 -9.46
CA LYS A 113 3.68 -6.17 -8.50
C LYS A 113 3.67 -6.67 -7.05
N PHE A 114 2.80 -7.62 -6.73
CA PHE A 114 2.67 -8.19 -5.39
C PHE A 114 3.67 -9.33 -5.07
N LYS A 115 4.21 -10.00 -6.11
CA LYS A 115 5.14 -11.13 -5.97
C LYS A 115 6.59 -10.66 -5.98
#